data_AF-A0A7S3BGX8-F1
#
_entry.id   AF-A0A7S3BGX8-F1
#
_cell.length_a   1.000
_cell.length_b   1.000
_cell.length_c   1.000
_cell.angle_alpha   90.00
_cell.angle_beta   90.00
_cell.angle_gamma   90.00
#
_symmetry.space_group_name_H-M   'P 1'
#
loop_
_entity.id
_entity.type
_entity.pdbx_description
1 polymer ?
#
loop_
_entity_poly.entity_id
_entity_poly.type
_entity_poly.pdbx_seq_one_letter_code
_entity_poly.pdbx_strand_id
1 'polypeptide(L)'
;GSDGKQAEIRPRSGRDVCVGAGVAVLLLSPCPSPDRRYVWFWRGESQLAEFLREMLVLPGCSSEFCLVQEWVDFDFELRLFFLPPRDWTPGTPLTPEHFEFTAWENSTDADAPQTFLKPTAEQALAAFNGDELALASAHRQAIEASQPLIGELFRFDRVPMIRMDWMVKRRGPATAQVVFGEYCEMGACCLKWEEGPPKIWRAALDFAL
;
A
#
# COMPACT_ATOMS: atom_id res chain seq x y z
N GLY A 1 -26.49 -16.49 -18.59
CA GLY A 1 -26.51 -15.14 -17.98
C GLY A 1 -25.96 -15.29 -16.59
N SER A 2 -24.76 -14.78 -16.35
CA SER A 2 -24.08 -14.84 -15.06
C SER A 2 -24.48 -13.60 -14.24
N ASP A 3 -25.23 -13.83 -13.18
CA ASP A 3 -25.58 -12.83 -12.17
C ASP A 3 -24.31 -12.30 -11.49
N GLY A 4 -23.92 -11.09 -11.86
CA GLY A 4 -22.91 -10.32 -11.14
C GLY A 4 -23.48 -9.89 -9.79
N LYS A 5 -23.07 -10.55 -8.71
CA LYS A 5 -23.28 -10.05 -7.35
C LYS A 5 -22.45 -8.78 -7.18
N GLN A 6 -23.10 -7.62 -7.24
CA GLN A 6 -22.51 -6.37 -6.77
C GLN A 6 -22.38 -6.45 -5.25
N ALA A 7 -21.15 -6.35 -4.74
CA ALA A 7 -20.90 -6.18 -3.33
C ALA A 7 -21.35 -4.77 -2.91
N GLU A 8 -22.35 -4.71 -2.03
CA GLU A 8 -22.88 -3.46 -1.49
C GLU A 8 -21.92 -2.93 -0.41
N ILE A 9 -21.17 -1.88 -0.72
CA ILE A 9 -20.35 -1.16 0.26
C ILE A 9 -21.31 -0.29 1.09
N ARG A 10 -21.64 -0.75 2.31
CA ARG A 10 -22.52 -0.01 3.21
C ARG A 10 -21.73 1.03 4.01
N PRO A 11 -22.17 2.30 4.05
CA PRO A 11 -21.58 3.29 4.94
C PRO A 11 -21.88 2.92 6.40
N ARG A 12 -20.83 2.82 7.24
CA ARG A 12 -20.97 2.60 8.68
C ARG A 12 -21.62 3.82 9.35
N SER A 13 -22.91 3.72 9.67
CA SER A 13 -23.57 4.59 10.66
C SER A 13 -23.56 3.90 12.02
N GLY A 14 -22.53 4.17 12.83
CA GLY A 14 -22.45 3.64 14.18
C GLY A 14 -21.05 3.77 14.74
N ARG A 15 -20.88 4.72 15.66
CA ARG A 15 -19.63 4.93 16.40
C ARG A 15 -19.43 3.77 17.38
N ASP A 16 -18.70 2.75 16.96
CA ASP A 16 -17.83 2.00 17.85
C ASP A 16 -16.39 2.38 17.48
N VAL A 17 -15.90 3.39 18.19
CA VAL A 17 -14.47 3.74 18.17
C VAL A 17 -13.79 2.60 18.93
N CYS A 18 -13.11 1.69 18.22
CA CYS A 18 -12.13 0.82 18.83
C CYS A 18 -10.99 1.69 19.37
N VAL A 19 -11.13 2.10 20.63
CA VAL A 19 -10.07 2.74 21.41
C VAL A 19 -9.07 1.64 21.79
N GLY A 20 -7.92 1.58 21.11
CA GLY A 20 -6.72 0.93 21.64
C GLY A 20 -6.02 -0.10 20.75
N ALA A 21 -4.87 0.33 20.21
CA ALA A 21 -3.61 -0.43 20.05
C ALA A 21 -3.40 -1.37 18.83
N GLY A 22 -2.66 -0.82 17.84
CA GLY A 22 -1.85 -1.49 16.80
C GLY A 22 -2.68 -2.12 15.67
N VAL A 23 -2.30 -2.17 14.39
CA VAL A 23 -1.12 -2.78 13.75
C VAL A 23 -1.15 -2.78 12.20
N ALA A 24 -0.02 -2.57 11.50
CA ALA A 24 0.52 -3.30 10.30
C ALA A 24 1.68 -2.45 9.71
N VAL A 25 2.83 -2.89 9.16
CA VAL A 25 3.23 -4.07 8.37
C VAL A 25 4.70 -4.40 8.68
N LEU A 26 5.05 -5.69 8.63
CA LEU A 26 6.44 -6.16 8.60
C LEU A 26 6.84 -6.58 7.18
N LEU A 27 7.78 -5.85 6.58
CA LEU A 27 8.47 -6.28 5.35
C LEU A 27 9.84 -6.84 5.71
N LEU A 28 9.98 -8.17 5.63
CA LEU A 28 11.28 -8.83 5.59
C LEU A 28 11.68 -8.97 4.12
N SER A 29 12.65 -8.18 3.65
CA SER A 29 13.37 -8.46 2.40
C SER A 29 14.85 -8.69 2.76
N PRO A 30 15.48 -9.77 2.28
CA PRO A 30 15.29 -10.36 0.97
C PRO A 30 14.72 -11.78 1.03
N CYS A 31 13.44 -11.96 0.73
CA CYS A 31 12.87 -13.26 0.40
C CYS A 31 11.91 -13.12 -0.81
N PRO A 32 12.04 -13.95 -1.86
CA PRO A 32 11.51 -13.68 -3.21
C PRO A 32 10.03 -14.06 -3.41
N SER A 33 9.18 -13.82 -2.40
CA SER A 33 7.77 -14.20 -2.46
C SER A 33 6.89 -12.94 -2.59
N PRO A 34 6.25 -12.69 -3.75
CA PRO A 34 5.24 -11.64 -3.89
C PRO A 34 3.93 -11.95 -3.14
N ASP A 35 3.83 -13.13 -2.51
CA ASP A 35 2.67 -13.48 -1.71
C ASP A 35 2.78 -12.89 -0.30
N ARG A 36 1.67 -12.32 0.14
CA ARG A 36 1.36 -11.64 1.42
C ARG A 36 1.58 -12.48 2.69
N ARG A 37 2.36 -13.55 2.62
CA ARG A 37 2.53 -14.57 3.66
C ARG A 37 3.24 -14.06 4.91
N TYR A 38 3.69 -12.81 4.91
CA TYR A 38 4.51 -12.23 5.97
C TYR A 38 3.96 -10.91 6.53
N VAL A 39 2.74 -10.51 6.18
CA VAL A 39 2.05 -9.38 6.83
C VAL A 39 1.25 -9.92 8.01
N TRP A 40 1.67 -9.59 9.23
CA TRP A 40 1.03 -10.09 10.46
C TRP A 40 0.29 -8.97 11.19
N PHE A 41 -0.91 -9.29 11.69
CA PHE A 41 -1.75 -8.38 12.45
C PHE A 41 -1.77 -8.81 13.92
N TRP A 42 -1.26 -7.97 14.81
CA TRP A 42 -1.26 -8.16 16.25
C TRP A 42 -2.25 -7.17 16.90
N ARG A 43 -2.47 -7.29 18.21
CA ARG A 43 -3.23 -6.35 19.03
C ARG A 43 -2.57 -6.31 20.41
N GLY A 44 -2.06 -5.14 20.76
CA GLY A 44 -1.30 -4.94 22.00
C GLY A 44 0.10 -5.58 22.01
N GLU A 45 0.82 -5.34 23.11
CA GLU A 45 2.24 -5.68 23.24
C GLU A 45 2.50 -7.19 23.31
N SER A 46 1.60 -7.97 23.92
CA SER A 46 1.78 -9.42 24.10
C SER A 46 1.83 -10.17 22.77
N GLN A 47 0.90 -9.87 21.86
CA GLN A 47 0.87 -10.49 20.53
C GLN A 47 2.04 -10.01 19.67
N LEU A 48 2.44 -8.74 19.78
CA LEU A 48 3.66 -8.24 19.12
C LEU A 48 4.89 -9.05 19.56
N ALA A 49 5.06 -9.23 20.87
CA ALA A 49 6.21 -9.95 21.42
C ALA A 49 6.23 -11.43 21.02
N GLU A 50 5.06 -12.07 20.88
CA GLU A 50 4.90 -13.42 20.35
C GLU A 50 5.35 -13.49 18.89
N PHE A 51 4.83 -12.59 18.05
CA PHE A 51 5.18 -12.53 16.64
C PHE A 51 6.65 -12.21 16.38
N LEU A 52 7.24 -11.25 17.11
CA LEU A 52 8.66 -10.98 17.01
C LEU A 52 9.50 -12.22 17.37
N ARG A 53 9.08 -13.01 18.37
CA ARG A 53 9.75 -14.27 18.73
C ARG A 53 9.62 -15.33 17.63
N GLU A 54 8.44 -15.48 17.03
CA GLU A 54 8.22 -16.41 15.92
C GLU A 54 9.07 -16.04 14.69
N MET A 55 9.19 -14.74 14.39
CA MET A 55 10.00 -14.26 13.28
C MET A 55 11.48 -14.58 13.41
N LEU A 56 12.03 -14.48 14.63
CA LEU A 56 13.44 -14.77 14.90
C LEU A 56 13.83 -16.22 14.55
N VAL A 57 12.84 -17.11 14.48
CA VAL A 57 13.05 -18.53 14.18
C VAL A 57 12.49 -18.95 12.80
N LEU A 58 12.02 -17.99 11.98
CA LEU A 58 11.53 -18.29 10.64
C LEU A 58 12.67 -18.86 9.78
N PRO A 59 12.54 -20.09 9.26
CA PRO A 59 13.57 -20.71 8.44
C PRO A 59 13.91 -19.83 7.23
N GLY A 60 15.20 -19.51 7.07
CA GLY A 60 15.71 -18.73 5.94
C GLY A 60 15.60 -17.21 6.09
N CYS A 61 15.08 -16.69 7.21
CA CYS A 61 15.16 -15.27 7.51
C CYS A 61 16.57 -14.92 8.04
N SER A 62 17.31 -14.10 7.30
CA SER A 62 18.60 -13.54 7.73
C SER A 62 18.51 -12.05 8.08
N SER A 63 17.30 -11.48 8.12
CA SER A 63 17.12 -10.07 8.44
C SER A 63 17.43 -9.83 9.91
N GLU A 64 18.29 -8.85 10.18
CA GLU A 64 18.57 -8.38 11.54
C GLU A 64 17.56 -7.31 12.00
N PHE A 65 16.69 -6.87 11.11
CA PHE A 65 15.75 -5.77 11.33
C PHE A 65 14.32 -6.16 10.95
N CYS A 66 13.39 -5.60 11.71
CA CYS A 66 11.96 -5.64 11.43
C CYS A 66 11.42 -4.20 11.37
N LEU A 67 10.60 -3.92 10.36
CA LEU A 67 9.79 -2.70 10.35
C LEU A 67 8.48 -2.99 11.06
N VAL A 68 8.07 -2.08 11.93
CA VAL A 68 6.76 -2.10 12.58
C VAL A 68 6.09 -0.78 12.29
N GLN A 69 4.80 -0.84 11.94
CA GLN A 69 4.00 0.34 11.66
C GLN A 69 2.65 0.23 12.36
N GLU A 70 2.15 1.38 12.81
CA GLU A 70 0.84 1.49 13.44
C GLU A 70 -0.26 1.29 12.39
N TRP A 71 -1.35 0.62 12.77
CA TRP A 71 -2.53 0.61 11.91
C TRP A 71 -3.09 2.01 11.76
N VAL A 72 -3.25 2.41 10.52
CA VAL A 72 -4.00 3.60 10.18
C VAL A 72 -5.41 3.15 9.82
N ASP A 73 -6.41 3.81 10.35
CA ASP A 73 -7.77 3.64 9.87
C ASP A 73 -7.91 4.33 8.50
N PHE A 74 -8.23 3.58 7.45
CA PHE A 74 -8.37 4.05 6.08
C PHE A 74 -9.58 3.44 5.37
N ASP A 75 -10.07 4.13 4.34
CA ASP A 75 -11.21 3.67 3.53
C ASP A 75 -10.72 2.80 2.36
N PHE A 76 -9.59 3.18 1.75
CA PHE A 76 -8.86 2.40 0.75
C PHE A 76 -7.38 2.83 0.71
N GLU A 77 -6.55 1.99 0.10
CA GLU A 77 -5.18 2.28 -0.26
C GLU A 77 -5.13 2.80 -1.71
N LEU A 78 -4.51 3.96 -1.90
CA LEU A 78 -4.21 4.59 -3.19
C LEU A 78 -2.78 4.24 -3.59
N ARG A 79 -2.63 3.55 -4.71
CA ARG A 79 -1.33 3.17 -5.26
C ARG A 79 -0.95 4.11 -6.38
N LEU A 80 0.21 4.72 -6.26
CA LEU A 80 0.78 5.61 -7.28
C LEU A 80 1.89 4.88 -8.02
N PHE A 81 1.84 4.91 -9.35
CA PHE A 81 2.88 4.33 -10.21
C PHE A 81 3.61 5.45 -10.93
N PHE A 82 4.90 5.58 -10.68
CA PHE A 82 5.76 6.57 -11.31
C PHE A 82 6.75 5.89 -12.27
N LEU A 83 6.84 6.43 -13.49
CA LEU A 83 7.78 6.00 -14.53
C LEU A 83 8.73 7.16 -14.84
N PRO A 84 9.84 7.30 -14.10
CA PRO A 84 10.78 8.40 -14.31
C PRO A 84 11.42 8.29 -15.70
N PRO A 85 11.39 9.35 -16.53
CA PRO A 85 12.12 9.33 -17.79
C PRO A 85 13.62 9.20 -17.55
N ARG A 86 14.36 8.71 -18.56
CA ARG A 86 15.80 8.42 -18.43
C ARG A 86 16.63 9.64 -18.03
N ASP A 87 16.20 10.83 -18.40
CA ASP A 87 16.86 12.11 -18.12
C ASP A 87 16.26 12.85 -16.90
N TRP A 88 15.34 12.21 -16.16
CA TRP A 88 14.81 12.77 -14.92
C TRP A 88 15.92 13.01 -13.89
N THR A 89 15.80 14.11 -13.15
CA THR A 89 16.74 14.50 -12.10
C THR A 89 16.01 14.86 -10.81
N PRO A 90 16.58 14.52 -9.63
CA PRO A 90 16.03 14.93 -8.34
C PRO A 90 15.79 16.44 -8.28
N GLY A 91 14.61 16.83 -7.77
CA GLY A 91 14.16 18.22 -7.71
C GLY A 91 13.17 18.62 -8.81
N THR A 92 13.04 17.82 -9.87
CA THR A 92 11.94 17.96 -10.84
C THR A 92 10.75 17.11 -10.39
N PRO A 93 9.54 17.67 -10.20
CA PRO A 93 8.38 16.88 -9.81
C PRO A 93 8.07 15.78 -10.83
N LEU A 94 7.75 14.59 -10.35
CA LEU A 94 7.30 13.46 -11.16
C LEU A 94 5.81 13.23 -10.92
N THR A 95 5.04 13.17 -12.01
CA THR A 95 3.62 12.83 -11.97
C THR A 95 3.47 11.32 -12.08
N PRO A 96 2.58 10.68 -11.31
CA PRO A 96 2.29 9.27 -11.52
C PRO A 96 1.56 9.06 -12.86
N GLU A 97 1.93 8.01 -13.57
CA GLU A 97 1.32 7.60 -14.85
C GLU A 97 0.04 6.79 -14.64
N HIS A 98 -0.06 6.12 -13.49
CA HIS A 98 -1.20 5.29 -13.16
C HIS A 98 -1.54 5.34 -11.67
N PHE A 99 -2.82 5.09 -11.38
CA PHE A 99 -3.36 5.00 -10.03
C PHE A 99 -4.19 3.73 -9.91
N GLU A 100 -3.98 2.96 -8.85
CA GLU A 100 -4.88 1.88 -8.47
C GLU A 100 -5.50 2.15 -7.10
N PHE A 101 -6.71 1.65 -6.90
CA PHE A 101 -7.35 1.61 -5.59
C PHE A 101 -7.38 0.18 -5.11
N THR A 102 -7.08 -0.01 -3.83
CA THR A 102 -7.21 -1.31 -3.19
C THR A 102 -7.83 -1.18 -1.82
N ALA A 103 -8.59 -2.17 -1.39
CA ALA A 103 -9.28 -2.10 -0.12
C ALA A 103 -9.30 -3.48 0.54
N TRP A 104 -9.50 -3.48 1.85
CA TRP A 104 -9.67 -4.70 2.60
C TRP A 104 -11.15 -4.95 2.85
N GLU A 105 -11.60 -6.16 2.52
CA GLU A 105 -12.92 -6.61 2.95
C GLU A 105 -12.86 -6.93 4.44
N ASN A 106 -13.51 -6.08 5.23
CA ASN A 106 -13.66 -6.32 6.66
C ASN A 106 -14.79 -7.34 6.86
N SER A 107 -14.43 -8.59 7.15
CA SER A 107 -15.38 -9.54 7.71
C SER A 107 -15.60 -9.21 9.19
N THR A 108 -16.86 -9.13 9.63
CA THR A 108 -17.20 -8.92 11.04
C THR A 108 -16.74 -10.04 11.96
N ASP A 109 -16.48 -11.22 11.37
CA ASP A 109 -16.22 -12.45 12.12
C ASP A 109 -14.75 -12.88 12.02
N ALA A 110 -13.88 -12.09 11.41
CA ALA A 110 -12.47 -12.42 11.22
C ALA A 110 -11.55 -11.56 12.10
N ASP A 111 -10.53 -12.20 12.68
CA ASP A 111 -9.50 -11.52 13.47
C ASP A 111 -8.58 -10.61 12.62
N ALA A 112 -8.56 -10.83 11.30
CA ALA A 112 -7.76 -10.11 10.32
C ALA A 112 -8.52 -9.91 8.99
N PRO A 113 -8.16 -8.87 8.20
CA PRO A 113 -8.65 -8.70 6.84
C PRO A 113 -8.43 -9.95 5.96
N GLN A 114 -9.48 -10.45 5.31
CA GLN A 114 -9.42 -11.73 4.58
C GLN A 114 -9.28 -11.57 3.07
N THR A 115 -10.05 -10.66 2.47
CA THR A 115 -10.07 -10.49 1.01
C THR A 115 -9.52 -9.13 0.64
N PHE A 116 -8.66 -9.13 -0.37
CA PHE A 116 -8.22 -7.92 -1.02
C PHE A 116 -9.12 -7.58 -2.18
N LEU A 117 -9.71 -6.40 -2.11
CA LEU A 117 -10.54 -5.85 -3.15
C LEU A 117 -9.70 -4.92 -4.01
N LYS A 118 -10.07 -4.81 -5.28
CA LYS A 118 -9.55 -3.81 -6.22
C LYS A 118 -10.71 -2.92 -6.66
N PRO A 119 -11.12 -1.93 -5.84
CA PRO A 119 -12.20 -1.03 -6.20
C PRO A 119 -11.91 -0.29 -7.52
N THR A 120 -12.95 -0.01 -8.30
CA THR A 120 -12.87 0.97 -9.39
C THR A 120 -12.80 2.39 -8.83
N ALA A 121 -12.49 3.37 -9.69
CA ALA A 121 -12.50 4.79 -9.30
C ALA A 121 -13.89 5.23 -8.76
N GLU A 122 -14.97 4.73 -9.36
CA GLU A 122 -16.35 5.01 -8.92
C GLU A 122 -16.63 4.41 -7.55
N GLN A 123 -16.12 3.22 -7.27
CA GLN A 123 -16.26 2.57 -5.96
C GLN A 123 -15.44 3.28 -4.88
N ALA A 124 -14.22 3.73 -5.21
CA ALA A 124 -13.42 4.56 -4.32
C ALA A 124 -14.10 5.91 -4.02
N LEU A 125 -14.68 6.55 -5.04
CA LEU A 125 -15.48 7.76 -4.88
C LEU A 125 -16.74 7.51 -4.03
N ALA A 126 -17.41 6.37 -4.22
CA ALA A 126 -18.53 5.96 -3.40
C ALA A 126 -18.15 5.75 -1.93
N ALA A 127 -16.95 5.20 -1.65
CA ALA A 127 -16.41 5.12 -0.29
C ALA A 127 -16.21 6.53 0.33
N PHE A 128 -15.98 7.53 -0.51
CA PHE A 128 -15.92 8.94 -0.14
C PHE A 128 -17.29 9.63 -0.15
N ASN A 129 -18.40 8.89 -0.25
CA ASN A 129 -19.77 9.42 -0.38
C ASN A 129 -19.95 10.39 -1.55
N GLY A 130 -19.27 10.17 -2.68
CA GLY A 130 -19.35 11.05 -3.84
C GLY A 130 -18.53 12.35 -3.70
N ASP A 131 -17.68 12.48 -2.68
CA ASP A 131 -16.90 13.69 -2.42
C ASP A 131 -15.65 13.76 -3.32
N GLU A 132 -15.85 14.21 -4.56
CA GLU A 132 -14.79 14.33 -5.58
C GLU A 132 -13.64 15.23 -5.12
N LEU A 133 -13.94 16.28 -4.36
CA LEU A 133 -12.93 17.21 -3.85
C LEU A 133 -12.04 16.55 -2.80
N ALA A 134 -12.61 15.71 -1.93
CA ALA A 134 -11.82 14.95 -0.96
C ALA A 134 -10.92 13.93 -1.68
N LEU A 135 -11.42 13.26 -2.72
CA LEU A 135 -10.62 12.30 -3.51
C LEU A 135 -9.48 13.03 -4.24
N ALA A 136 -9.77 14.15 -4.91
CA ALA A 136 -8.75 14.97 -5.55
C ALA A 136 -7.71 15.50 -4.53
N SER A 137 -8.16 15.86 -3.32
CA SER A 137 -7.26 16.27 -2.24
C SER A 137 -6.35 15.13 -1.79
N ALA A 138 -6.84 13.89 -1.73
CA ALA A 138 -6.03 12.72 -1.42
C ALA A 138 -4.95 12.47 -2.49
N HIS A 139 -5.33 12.49 -3.77
CA HIS A 139 -4.38 12.32 -4.87
C HIS A 139 -3.27 13.37 -4.81
N ARG A 140 -3.62 14.66 -4.63
CA ARG A 140 -2.64 15.74 -4.53
C ARG A 140 -1.67 15.53 -3.37
N GLN A 141 -2.19 15.25 -2.17
CA GLN A 141 -1.36 15.02 -0.99
C GLN A 141 -0.40 13.83 -1.17
N ALA A 142 -0.89 12.72 -1.73
CA ALA A 142 -0.07 11.54 -1.99
C ALA A 142 1.04 11.83 -3.00
N ILE A 143 0.74 12.53 -4.11
CA ILE A 143 1.73 12.92 -5.12
C ILE A 143 2.79 13.86 -4.53
N GLU A 144 2.37 14.88 -3.77
CA GLU A 144 3.29 15.83 -3.13
C GLU A 144 4.21 15.12 -2.13
N ALA A 145 3.65 14.24 -1.30
CA ALA A 145 4.41 13.48 -0.30
C ALA A 145 5.34 12.43 -0.93
N SER A 146 5.03 11.92 -2.13
CA SER A 146 5.92 11.03 -2.88
C SER A 146 7.21 11.70 -3.34
N GLN A 147 7.20 13.00 -3.67
CA GLN A 147 8.34 13.68 -4.30
C GLN A 147 9.65 13.59 -3.49
N PRO A 148 9.69 13.93 -2.19
CA PRO A 148 10.93 13.79 -1.42
C PRO A 148 11.38 12.32 -1.29
N LEU A 149 10.46 11.37 -1.26
CA LEU A 149 10.78 9.93 -1.19
C LEU A 149 11.40 9.42 -2.50
N ILE A 150 10.87 9.85 -3.65
CA ILE A 150 11.48 9.58 -4.96
C ILE A 150 12.88 10.20 -5.02
N GLY A 151 13.01 11.46 -4.59
CA GLY A 151 14.29 12.15 -4.54
C GLY A 151 15.33 11.40 -3.72
N GLU A 152 14.96 10.87 -2.55
CA GLU A 152 15.84 10.09 -1.69
C GLU A 152 16.22 8.75 -2.33
N LEU A 153 15.27 8.02 -2.94
CA LEU A 153 15.57 6.77 -3.63
C LEU A 153 16.65 6.94 -4.70
N PHE A 154 16.50 7.96 -5.53
CA PHE A 154 17.42 8.24 -6.63
C PHE A 154 18.82 8.72 -6.18
N ARG A 155 19.06 8.88 -4.86
CA ARG A 155 20.41 9.08 -4.31
C ARG A 155 21.21 7.79 -4.26
N PHE A 156 20.53 6.63 -4.23
CA PHE A 156 21.15 5.31 -4.13
C PHE A 156 21.31 4.68 -5.51
N ASP A 157 20.22 4.54 -6.27
CA ASP A 157 20.24 3.96 -7.60
C ASP A 157 19.05 4.46 -8.43
N ARG A 158 19.11 4.24 -9.74
CA ARG A 158 17.99 4.46 -10.66
C ARG A 158 17.09 3.23 -10.67
N VAL A 159 15.79 3.46 -10.56
CA VAL A 159 14.79 2.41 -10.74
C VAL A 159 13.90 2.70 -11.95
N PRO A 160 13.48 1.65 -12.69
CA PRO A 160 12.64 1.83 -13.88
C PRO A 160 11.19 2.21 -13.53
N MET A 161 10.72 1.83 -12.35
CA MET A 161 9.35 2.05 -11.91
C MET A 161 9.29 2.12 -10.38
N ILE A 162 8.52 3.07 -9.86
CA ILE A 162 8.26 3.24 -8.44
C ILE A 162 6.77 3.05 -8.19
N ARG A 163 6.41 2.15 -7.26
CA ARG A 163 5.06 2.07 -6.69
C ARG A 163 5.11 2.62 -5.27
N MET A 164 4.18 3.51 -4.94
CA MET A 164 3.97 3.94 -3.56
C MET A 164 2.52 3.74 -3.17
N ASP A 165 2.34 3.10 -2.03
CA ASP A 165 1.01 2.77 -1.52
C ASP A 165 0.70 3.71 -0.37
N TRP A 166 -0.46 4.37 -0.45
CA TRP A 166 -0.90 5.39 0.50
C TRP A 166 -2.24 5.01 1.10
N MET A 167 -2.32 4.98 2.43
CA MET A 167 -3.57 4.73 3.15
C MET A 167 -4.41 6.02 3.16
N VAL A 168 -5.62 5.97 2.60
CA VAL A 168 -6.45 7.16 2.40
C VAL A 168 -7.76 7.06 3.17
N LYS A 169 -8.10 8.12 3.90
CA LYS A 169 -9.37 8.26 4.62
C LYS A 169 -10.04 9.59 4.36
N ARG A 170 -11.35 9.61 4.10
CA ARG A 170 -12.13 10.84 4.10
C ARG A 170 -12.31 11.34 5.54
N ARG A 171 -11.95 12.59 5.80
CA ARG A 171 -12.08 13.22 7.13
C ARG A 171 -13.25 14.20 7.22
N GLY A 172 -13.73 14.71 6.10
CA GLY A 172 -14.88 15.61 6.03
C GLY A 172 -15.15 16.07 4.59
N PRO A 173 -16.05 17.05 4.41
CA PRO A 173 -16.27 17.68 3.10
C PRO A 173 -14.96 18.18 2.50
N ALA A 174 -14.65 17.77 1.26
CA ALA A 174 -13.46 18.16 0.50
C ALA A 174 -12.11 17.88 1.20
N THR A 175 -12.09 17.05 2.25
CA THR A 175 -10.90 16.80 3.07
C THR A 175 -10.63 15.30 3.21
N ALA A 176 -9.40 14.92 2.91
CA ALA A 176 -8.88 13.57 3.09
C ALA A 176 -7.60 13.60 3.92
N GLN A 177 -7.37 12.53 4.67
CA GLN A 177 -6.08 12.22 5.25
C GLN A 177 -5.40 11.19 4.35
N VAL A 178 -4.11 11.41 4.15
CA VAL A 178 -3.21 10.48 3.46
C VAL A 178 -2.11 10.10 4.43
N VAL A 179 -1.90 8.80 4.63
CA VAL A 179 -0.78 8.28 5.43
C VAL A 179 0.03 7.34 4.56
N PHE A 180 1.35 7.42 4.67
CA PHE A 180 2.23 6.53 3.94
C PHE A 180 1.98 5.08 4.35
N GLY A 181 1.70 4.22 3.37
CA GLY A 181 1.48 2.79 3.57
C GLY A 181 2.79 2.04 3.42
N GLU A 182 3.22 1.84 2.19
CA GLU A 182 4.48 1.15 1.91
C GLU A 182 5.21 1.72 0.69
N TYR A 183 6.53 1.54 0.71
CA TYR A 183 7.41 1.79 -0.43
C TYR A 183 7.58 0.49 -1.20
N CYS A 184 7.15 0.45 -2.46
CA CYS A 184 7.33 -0.71 -3.32
C CYS A 184 8.01 -0.29 -4.62
N GLU A 185 9.33 -0.31 -4.63
CA GLU A 185 10.05 -0.26 -5.89
C GLU A 185 9.84 -1.58 -6.63
N MET A 186 9.41 -1.53 -7.89
CA MET A 186 9.68 -2.66 -8.79
C MET A 186 11.17 -2.63 -9.13
N GLY A 187 11.91 -3.19 -8.18
CA GLY A 187 13.29 -2.87 -7.90
C GLY A 187 13.60 -3.51 -6.56
N ALA A 188 13.27 -2.88 -5.43
CA ALA A 188 13.59 -3.34 -4.07
C ALA A 188 13.14 -4.75 -3.69
N CYS A 189 11.97 -5.21 -4.15
CA CYS A 189 11.56 -6.61 -3.97
C CYS A 189 12.42 -7.60 -4.79
N CYS A 190 13.25 -7.07 -5.69
CA CYS A 190 14.09 -7.75 -6.66
C CYS A 190 15.55 -7.24 -6.67
N LEU A 191 15.97 -6.33 -5.76
CA LEU A 191 17.24 -5.56 -5.80
C LEU A 191 18.48 -6.42 -5.50
N LYS A 192 18.33 -7.75 -5.54
CA LYS A 192 19.41 -8.73 -5.45
C LYS A 192 19.28 -9.84 -6.49
N TRP A 193 18.47 -9.63 -7.53
CA TRP A 193 18.30 -10.60 -8.59
C TRP A 193 19.05 -10.13 -9.84
N GLU A 194 20.21 -10.73 -10.08
CA GLU A 194 21.18 -10.33 -11.13
C GLU A 194 20.57 -10.30 -12.54
N GLU A 195 19.56 -11.13 -12.81
CA GLU A 195 18.79 -11.15 -14.07
C GLU A 195 17.33 -10.66 -13.93
N GLY A 196 16.90 -10.32 -12.71
CA GLY A 196 15.52 -9.92 -12.41
C GLY A 196 14.48 -11.06 -12.53
N PRO A 197 13.27 -10.92 -11.94
CA PRO A 197 12.18 -11.86 -12.19
C PRO A 197 11.68 -11.75 -13.63
N PRO A 198 11.69 -12.83 -14.44
CA PRO A 198 11.24 -12.76 -15.84
C PRO A 198 9.78 -12.32 -15.99
N LYS A 199 8.92 -12.66 -15.02
CA LYS A 199 7.50 -12.30 -15.04
C LYS A 199 7.21 -10.89 -14.52
N ILE A 200 7.96 -10.39 -13.54
CA ILE A 200 7.74 -9.07 -12.94
C ILE A 200 8.31 -7.99 -13.85
N TRP A 201 9.48 -8.21 -14.46
CA TRP A 201 10.03 -7.27 -15.45
C TRP A 201 9.19 -7.20 -16.71
N ARG A 202 8.68 -8.35 -17.19
CA ARG A 202 7.77 -8.36 -18.33
C ARG A 202 6.44 -7.70 -17.99
N ALA A 203 5.87 -7.93 -16.80
CA ALA A 203 4.71 -7.17 -16.35
C ALA A 203 5.02 -5.67 -16.16
N ALA A 204 6.23 -5.29 -15.76
CA ALA A 204 6.68 -3.89 -15.71
C ALA A 204 6.68 -3.24 -17.08
N LEU A 205 7.29 -3.93 -18.04
CA LEU A 205 7.54 -3.45 -19.39
C LEU A 205 6.27 -3.50 -20.24
N ASP A 206 5.44 -4.53 -20.08
CA ASP A 206 4.15 -4.69 -20.77
C ASP A 206 3.09 -3.69 -20.23
N PHE A 207 3.29 -3.09 -19.05
CA PHE A 207 2.42 -2.03 -18.51
C PHE A 207 2.93 -0.61 -18.84
N ALA A 208 4.21 -0.47 -19.17
CA ALA A 208 4.87 0.79 -19.52
C ALA A 208 4.93 1.07 -21.04
N LEU A 209 4.56 0.10 -21.87
CA LEU A 209 4.53 0.15 -23.34
C LEU A 209 3.12 -0.07 -23.88
#